data_AF-A0A7S3MPF2-F1
#
_entry.id   AF-A0A7S3MPF2-F1
#
_cell.length_a   1.000
_cell.length_b   1.000
_cell.length_c   1.000
_cell.angle_alpha   90.00
_cell.angle_beta   90.00
_cell.angle_gamma   90.00
#
_symmetry.space_group_name_H-M   'P 1'
#
loop_
_entity.id
_entity.type
_entity.pdbx_description
1 polymer ?
#
loop_
_entity_poly.entity_id
_entity_poly.type
_entity_poly.pdbx_seq_one_letter_code
_entity_poly.pdbx_strand_id
1 'polypeptide(L)'
;MDKVRLWKTFEWVRATQIPELNDDEGRLQVFFNEVSPSDIKQGLLGDCYFLSVLSVLSEEPKRITRLFLTDKQNNLGVYGIRICKNGEWKEVVVDDYIPCWKDGPAFSKAHGNELWVILLEKAWAKLHGSYERIEAGFAENVLRDLTGAPTEVIETSDETLWDSVQ
;
A
#
# COMPACT_ATOMS: atom_id res chain seq x y z
N MET A 1 0.00 25.50 -3.29
CA MET A 1 -0.90 25.39 -2.11
C MET A 1 -0.10 24.66 -1.03
N ASP A 2 -0.08 25.15 0.20
CA ASP A 2 0.67 24.51 1.29
C ASP A 2 0.03 23.14 1.61
N LYS A 3 0.78 22.06 1.37
CA LYS A 3 0.35 20.67 1.53
C LYS A 3 -0.19 20.39 2.93
N VAL A 4 0.44 20.97 3.95
CA VAL A 4 0.01 20.82 5.36
C VAL A 4 -1.37 21.45 5.57
N ARG A 5 -1.69 22.55 4.87
CA ARG A 5 -3.02 23.16 4.93
C ARG A 5 -4.07 22.31 4.24
N LEU A 6 -3.72 21.67 3.12
CA LEU A 6 -4.62 20.76 2.42
C LEU A 6 -4.94 19.53 3.28
N TRP A 7 -3.95 18.90 3.88
CA TRP A 7 -4.15 17.67 4.66
C TRP A 7 -4.98 17.89 5.93
N LYS A 8 -4.99 19.11 6.47
CA LYS A 8 -5.89 19.52 7.56
C LYS A 8 -7.37 19.50 7.17
N THR A 9 -7.69 19.48 5.88
CA THR A 9 -9.07 19.38 5.39
C THR A 9 -9.49 17.93 5.10
N PHE A 10 -8.64 16.95 5.38
CA PHE A 10 -9.01 15.55 5.18
C PHE A 10 -9.88 15.07 6.34
N GLU A 11 -10.90 14.31 6.02
CA GLU A 11 -11.75 13.64 7.01
C GLU A 11 -11.34 12.17 7.08
N TRP A 12 -11.22 11.64 8.31
CA TRP A 12 -10.96 10.23 8.51
C TRP A 12 -12.29 9.49 8.55
N VAL A 13 -12.58 8.72 7.51
CA VAL A 13 -13.87 8.06 7.31
C VAL A 13 -13.68 6.54 7.39
N ARG A 14 -14.59 5.82 8.05
CA ARG A 14 -14.54 4.35 8.06
C ARG A 14 -14.73 3.83 6.63
N ALA A 15 -13.97 2.83 6.23
CA ALA A 15 -14.05 2.25 4.90
C ALA A 15 -15.48 1.80 4.51
N THR A 16 -16.25 1.27 5.45
CA THR A 16 -17.67 0.90 5.26
C THR A 16 -18.59 2.08 4.94
N GLN A 17 -18.15 3.31 5.20
CA GLN A 17 -18.90 4.54 4.92
C GLN A 17 -18.47 5.23 3.62
N ILE A 18 -17.48 4.69 2.90
CA ILE A 18 -16.96 5.26 1.65
C ILE A 18 -17.64 4.51 0.49
N PRO A 19 -18.59 5.11 -0.24
CA PRO A 19 -19.41 4.38 -1.19
C PRO A 19 -18.61 3.66 -2.27
N GLU A 20 -17.52 4.26 -2.77
CA GLU A 20 -16.68 3.67 -3.82
C GLU A 20 -15.88 2.42 -3.38
N LEU A 21 -15.77 2.16 -2.08
CA LEU A 21 -15.06 0.98 -1.55
C LEU A 21 -15.99 -0.21 -1.27
N ASN A 22 -17.31 -0.05 -1.45
CA ASN A 22 -18.29 -1.09 -1.17
C ASN A 22 -18.84 -1.67 -2.49
N ASP A 23 -19.16 -2.96 -2.52
CA ASP A 23 -19.91 -3.55 -3.63
C ASP A 23 -21.38 -3.05 -3.67
N ASP A 24 -22.12 -3.48 -4.69
CA ASP A 24 -23.55 -3.16 -4.86
C ASP A 24 -24.42 -3.60 -3.65
N GLU A 25 -23.92 -4.51 -2.82
CA GLU A 25 -24.57 -4.99 -1.60
C GLU A 25 -24.02 -4.32 -0.32
N GLY A 26 -23.16 -3.31 -0.46
CA GLY A 26 -22.58 -2.57 0.66
C GLY A 26 -21.45 -3.33 1.39
N ARG A 27 -20.88 -4.38 0.79
CA ARG A 27 -19.81 -5.17 1.41
C ARG A 27 -18.43 -4.67 1.01
N LEU A 28 -17.54 -4.77 1.97
CA LEU A 28 -16.15 -4.36 1.86
C LEU A 28 -15.27 -5.59 1.72
N GLN A 29 -14.28 -5.54 0.84
CA GLN A 29 -13.35 -6.64 0.63
C GLN A 29 -11.92 -6.15 0.83
N VAL A 30 -11.10 -6.96 1.51
CA VAL A 30 -9.66 -6.67 1.56
C VAL A 30 -9.05 -6.93 0.19
N PHE A 31 -9.35 -8.11 -0.35
CA PHE A 31 -9.04 -8.55 -1.70
C PHE A 31 -10.34 -8.93 -2.40
N PHE A 32 -10.52 -8.48 -3.64
CA PHE A 32 -11.61 -8.90 -4.51
C PHE A 32 -10.99 -9.51 -5.77
N ASN A 33 -11.47 -10.68 -6.18
CA ASN A 33 -10.79 -11.50 -7.19
C ASN A 33 -9.32 -11.79 -6.83
N GLU A 34 -8.42 -11.68 -7.82
CA GLU A 34 -6.99 -11.93 -7.69
C GLU A 34 -6.25 -10.59 -7.69
N VAL A 35 -5.30 -10.44 -6.76
CA VAL A 35 -4.44 -9.25 -6.68
C VAL A 35 -3.75 -9.02 -8.02
N SER A 36 -3.87 -7.81 -8.56
CA SER A 36 -3.33 -7.44 -9.85
C SER A 36 -2.51 -6.16 -9.79
N PRO A 37 -1.46 -6.02 -10.61
CA PRO A 37 -0.80 -4.73 -10.83
C PRO A 37 -1.76 -3.62 -11.26
N SER A 38 -2.85 -3.99 -11.94
CA SER A 38 -3.86 -3.06 -12.44
C SER A 38 -4.75 -2.48 -11.35
N ASP A 39 -4.70 -3.05 -10.14
CA ASP A 39 -5.48 -2.54 -9.01
C ASP A 39 -4.89 -1.22 -8.51
N ILE A 40 -3.60 -0.99 -8.64
CA ILE A 40 -2.93 0.08 -7.90
C ILE A 40 -3.18 1.44 -8.55
N LYS A 41 -3.81 2.35 -7.81
CA LYS A 41 -4.02 3.75 -8.21
C LYS A 41 -3.37 4.67 -7.20
N GLN A 42 -2.43 5.49 -7.67
CA GLN A 42 -1.82 6.55 -6.87
C GLN A 42 -2.81 7.71 -6.66
N GLY A 43 -2.81 8.27 -5.44
CA GLY A 43 -3.53 9.51 -5.14
C GLY A 43 -2.60 10.70 -4.92
N LEU A 44 -2.89 11.49 -3.90
CA LEU A 44 -2.21 12.77 -3.65
C LEU A 44 -0.83 12.64 -2.98
N LEU A 45 -0.43 11.43 -2.57
CA LEU A 45 0.84 11.19 -1.91
C LEU A 45 1.96 10.93 -2.92
N GLY A 46 3.14 11.48 -2.65
CA GLY A 46 4.36 11.31 -3.45
C GLY A 46 5.08 9.97 -3.22
N ASP A 47 4.37 8.89 -2.96
CA ASP A 47 4.94 7.57 -2.62
C ASP A 47 4.94 6.59 -3.81
N CYS A 48 5.08 7.11 -5.03
CA CYS A 48 5.10 6.28 -6.24
C CYS A 48 6.15 5.15 -6.20
N TYR A 49 7.31 5.37 -5.57
CA TYR A 49 8.33 4.33 -5.36
C TYR A 49 7.78 3.10 -4.63
N PHE A 50 6.85 3.31 -3.69
CA PHE A 50 6.20 2.26 -2.93
C PHE A 50 5.13 1.57 -3.78
N LEU A 51 4.25 2.34 -4.42
CA LEU A 51 3.18 1.80 -5.27
C LEU A 51 3.72 1.04 -6.49
N SER A 52 4.81 1.50 -7.12
CA SER A 52 5.47 0.76 -8.21
C SER A 52 6.00 -0.60 -7.76
N VAL A 53 6.50 -0.71 -6.52
CA VAL A 53 6.94 -2.00 -5.96
C VAL A 53 5.74 -2.90 -5.66
N LEU A 54 4.62 -2.35 -5.19
CA LEU A 54 3.40 -3.13 -5.06
C LEU A 54 2.99 -3.74 -6.40
N SER A 55 3.09 -2.99 -7.50
CA SER A 55 2.79 -3.48 -8.86
C SER A 55 3.69 -4.67 -9.23
N VAL A 56 5.00 -4.56 -8.99
CA VAL A 56 5.95 -5.66 -9.24
C VAL A 56 5.64 -6.89 -8.39
N LEU A 57 5.30 -6.70 -7.12
CA LEU A 57 4.98 -7.82 -6.23
C LEU A 57 3.64 -8.48 -6.58
N SER A 58 2.66 -7.71 -7.06
CA SER A 58 1.34 -8.22 -7.45
C SER A 58 1.36 -9.11 -8.69
N GLU A 59 2.44 -9.15 -9.48
CA GLU A 59 2.64 -10.13 -10.56
C GLU A 59 2.60 -11.59 -10.04
N GLU A 60 2.90 -11.81 -8.75
CA GLU A 60 2.63 -13.06 -8.06
C GLU A 60 1.78 -12.75 -6.81
N PRO A 61 0.44 -12.93 -6.86
CA PRO A 61 -0.50 -12.51 -5.83
C PRO A 61 -0.12 -12.95 -4.41
N LYS A 62 0.51 -14.13 -4.27
CA LYS A 62 0.97 -14.65 -2.97
C LYS A 62 2.01 -13.77 -2.29
N ARG A 63 2.78 -12.96 -3.04
CA ARG A 63 3.76 -12.02 -2.49
C ARG A 63 3.08 -10.90 -1.71
N ILE A 64 1.90 -10.47 -2.16
CA ILE A 64 1.06 -9.46 -1.47
C ILE A 64 0.21 -10.12 -0.39
N THR A 65 -0.57 -11.16 -0.71
CA THR A 65 -1.54 -11.73 0.24
C THR A 65 -0.87 -12.29 1.49
N ARG A 66 0.34 -12.84 1.37
CA ARG A 66 1.11 -13.32 2.54
C ARG A 66 1.46 -12.20 3.53
N LEU A 67 1.41 -10.92 3.15
CA LEU A 67 1.68 -9.80 4.05
C LEU A 67 0.50 -9.54 5.01
N PHE A 68 -0.69 -10.02 4.69
CA PHE A 68 -1.90 -9.77 5.47
C PHE A 68 -2.13 -10.90 6.48
N LEU A 69 -2.14 -10.55 7.76
CA LEU A 69 -2.59 -11.43 8.84
C LEU A 69 -4.13 -11.44 8.96
N THR A 70 -4.76 -10.36 8.48
CA THR A 70 -6.20 -10.21 8.37
C THR A 70 -6.54 -9.89 6.93
N ASP A 71 -6.93 -10.90 6.17
CA ASP A 71 -7.21 -10.86 4.73
C ASP A 71 -8.70 -10.74 4.40
N LYS A 72 -9.54 -10.58 5.43
CA LYS A 72 -11.01 -10.46 5.30
C LYS A 72 -11.52 -9.29 6.12
N GLN A 73 -12.64 -8.72 5.67
CA GLN A 73 -13.39 -7.74 6.46
C GLN A 73 -13.80 -8.36 7.80
N ASN A 74 -13.78 -7.53 8.84
CA ASN A 74 -14.30 -7.87 10.15
C ASN A 74 -15.04 -6.67 10.77
N ASN A 75 -15.91 -6.96 11.73
CA ASN A 75 -16.77 -5.95 12.36
C ASN A 75 -16.00 -4.95 13.26
N LEU A 76 -14.73 -5.22 13.55
CA LEU A 76 -13.89 -4.30 14.33
C LEU A 76 -13.22 -3.25 13.45
N GLY A 77 -13.13 -3.51 12.13
CA GLY A 77 -12.39 -2.66 11.20
C GLY A 77 -10.90 -2.60 11.54
N VAL A 78 -10.31 -3.71 12.02
CA VAL A 78 -8.90 -3.81 12.42
C VAL A 78 -8.19 -4.87 11.59
N TYR A 79 -7.01 -4.55 11.09
CA TYR A 79 -6.27 -5.37 10.13
C TYR A 79 -4.79 -5.48 10.56
N GLY A 80 -4.27 -6.70 10.62
CA GLY A 80 -2.85 -6.96 10.83
C GLY A 80 -2.12 -7.13 9.50
N ILE A 81 -0.98 -6.45 9.35
CA ILE A 81 -0.09 -6.55 8.19
C ILE A 81 1.33 -6.79 8.70
N ARG A 82 2.07 -7.72 8.13
CA ARG A 82 3.48 -7.96 8.44
C ARG A 82 4.42 -7.33 7.41
N ILE A 83 5.42 -6.60 7.87
CA ILE A 83 6.45 -5.95 7.05
C ILE A 83 7.82 -6.29 7.65
N CYS A 84 8.79 -6.67 6.83
CA CYS A 84 10.15 -6.95 7.28
C CYS A 84 10.92 -5.63 7.41
N LYS A 85 11.11 -5.12 8.63
CA LYS A 85 11.87 -3.89 8.86
C LYS A 85 13.24 -4.20 9.43
N ASN A 86 14.29 -3.78 8.72
CA ASN A 86 15.69 -4.00 9.13
C ASN A 86 16.01 -5.49 9.39
N GLY A 87 15.43 -6.39 8.58
CA GLY A 87 15.64 -7.83 8.69
C GLY A 87 14.71 -8.57 9.66
N GLU A 88 13.82 -7.86 10.36
CA GLU A 88 12.86 -8.46 11.30
C GLU A 88 11.41 -8.27 10.82
N TRP A 89 10.64 -9.35 10.78
CA TRP A 89 9.20 -9.27 10.49
C TRP A 89 8.46 -8.61 11.65
N LYS A 90 7.81 -7.48 11.38
CA LYS A 90 7.01 -6.71 12.33
C LYS A 90 5.55 -6.74 11.95
N GLU A 91 4.69 -7.00 12.92
CA GLU A 91 3.24 -6.90 12.77
C GLU A 91 2.79 -5.46 13.02
N VAL A 92 2.16 -4.87 12.01
CA VAL A 92 1.61 -3.53 12.02
C VAL A 92 0.10 -3.66 12.00
N VAL A 93 -0.54 -3.27 13.10
CA VAL A 93 -2.00 -3.26 13.21
C VAL A 93 -2.52 -1.89 12.79
N VAL A 94 -3.47 -1.85 11.86
CA VAL A 94 -4.14 -0.62 11.40
C VAL A 94 -5.66 -0.78 11.50
N ASP A 95 -6.36 0.33 11.73
CA ASP A 95 -7.81 0.39 11.54
C ASP A 95 -8.17 0.77 10.10
N ASP A 96 -9.45 0.73 9.75
CA ASP A 96 -10.00 1.14 8.45
C ASP A 96 -10.54 2.58 8.39
N TYR A 97 -10.11 3.48 9.28
CA TYR A 97 -10.29 4.91 9.02
C TYR A 97 -9.35 5.35 7.91
N ILE A 98 -9.89 5.84 6.82
CA ILE A 98 -9.14 6.24 5.63
C ILE A 98 -9.17 7.77 5.54
N PRO A 99 -8.02 8.43 5.30
CA PRO A 99 -8.00 9.85 5.03
C PRO A 99 -8.67 10.11 3.68
N CYS A 100 -9.80 10.82 3.71
CA CYS A 100 -10.59 11.14 2.53
C CYS A 100 -10.51 12.63 2.20
N TRP A 101 -10.55 12.92 0.92
CA TRP A 101 -10.66 14.28 0.40
C TRP A 101 -11.70 14.34 -0.69
N LYS A 102 -12.72 15.19 -0.51
CA LYS A 102 -13.96 15.16 -1.30
C LYS A 102 -14.65 13.80 -1.12
N ASP A 103 -14.93 13.08 -2.20
CA ASP A 103 -15.82 11.91 -2.18
C ASP A 103 -15.07 10.56 -2.09
N GLY A 104 -13.76 10.55 -1.76
CA GLY A 104 -13.00 9.30 -1.71
C GLY A 104 -11.64 9.38 -1.00
N PRO A 105 -10.88 8.27 -0.96
CA PRO A 105 -9.54 8.19 -0.40
C PRO A 105 -8.61 9.24 -1.01
N ALA A 106 -7.85 9.92 -0.16
CA ALA A 106 -6.96 11.00 -0.58
C ALA A 106 -5.61 10.50 -1.12
N PHE A 107 -5.14 9.35 -0.65
CA PHE A 107 -3.86 8.75 -1.03
C PHE A 107 -4.11 7.59 -2.01
N SER A 108 -3.44 6.45 -1.87
CA SER A 108 -3.67 5.32 -2.76
C SER A 108 -5.10 4.79 -2.70
N LYS A 109 -5.51 4.07 -3.75
CA LYS A 109 -6.67 3.17 -3.73
C LYS A 109 -6.51 2.03 -4.74
N ALA A 110 -7.33 0.99 -4.60
CA ALA A 110 -7.41 -0.09 -5.55
C ALA A 110 -8.32 0.24 -6.76
N HIS A 111 -8.29 -0.58 -7.81
CA HIS A 111 -9.23 -0.52 -8.91
C HIS A 111 -10.48 -1.33 -8.55
N GLY A 112 -11.48 -0.66 -7.99
CA GLY A 112 -12.71 -1.31 -7.54
C GLY A 112 -12.85 -1.20 -6.03
N ASN A 113 -13.59 -2.14 -5.45
CA ASN A 113 -14.04 -2.14 -4.06
C ASN A 113 -13.11 -2.97 -3.14
N GLU A 114 -11.81 -2.65 -3.16
CA GLU A 114 -10.78 -3.37 -2.41
C GLU A 114 -9.94 -2.47 -1.53
N LEU A 115 -9.49 -3.03 -0.40
CA LEU A 115 -8.75 -2.28 0.60
C LEU A 115 -7.24 -2.56 0.64
N TRP A 116 -6.75 -3.62 0.01
CA TRP A 116 -5.39 -4.08 0.25
C TRP A 116 -4.34 -2.98 -0.02
N VAL A 117 -4.48 -2.19 -1.10
CA VAL A 117 -3.56 -1.09 -1.41
C VAL A 117 -3.57 -0.03 -0.30
N ILE A 118 -4.77 0.40 0.11
CA ILE A 118 -4.99 1.42 1.14
C ILE A 118 -4.44 0.97 2.49
N LEU A 119 -4.73 -0.27 2.89
CA LEU A 119 -4.30 -0.83 4.18
C LEU A 119 -2.79 -1.01 4.21
N LEU A 120 -2.18 -1.48 3.11
CA LEU A 120 -0.73 -1.69 3.02
C LEU A 120 0.03 -0.35 3.00
N GLU A 121 -0.46 0.66 2.28
CA GLU A 121 0.07 2.04 2.33
C GLU A 121 -0.04 2.61 3.74
N LYS A 122 -1.19 2.42 4.42
CA LYS A 122 -1.39 2.87 5.80
C LYS A 122 -0.46 2.18 6.78
N ALA A 123 -0.23 0.87 6.64
CA ALA A 123 0.72 0.13 7.47
C ALA A 123 2.16 0.62 7.22
N TRP A 124 2.52 0.88 5.97
CA TRP A 124 3.82 1.47 5.60
C TRP A 124 4.02 2.85 6.23
N ALA A 125 3.03 3.73 6.10
CA ALA A 125 3.03 5.05 6.74
C ALA A 125 3.14 4.96 8.26
N LYS A 126 2.38 4.06 8.90
CA LYS A 126 2.42 3.85 10.36
C LYS A 126 3.78 3.35 10.82
N LEU A 127 4.36 2.39 10.11
CA LEU A 127 5.70 1.86 10.41
C LEU A 127 6.79 2.95 10.31
N HIS A 128 6.61 3.90 9.40
CA HIS A 128 7.55 5.01 9.16
C HIS A 128 7.23 6.30 9.93
N GLY A 129 6.11 6.33 10.66
CA GLY A 129 5.70 7.37 11.60
C GLY A 129 4.56 8.29 11.12
N SER A 130 4.39 8.49 9.81
CA SER A 130 3.24 9.19 9.23
C SER A 130 3.22 9.06 7.70
N TYR A 131 2.10 9.43 7.06
CA TYR A 131 2.02 9.55 5.60
C TYR A 131 3.00 10.58 5.04
N GLU A 132 3.27 11.67 5.76
CA GLU A 132 4.26 12.68 5.31
C GLU A 132 5.66 12.09 5.20
N ARG A 133 6.03 11.19 6.12
CA ARG A 133 7.36 10.59 6.19
C ARG A 133 7.64 9.57 5.08
N ILE A 134 6.64 9.24 4.27
CA ILE A 134 6.78 8.31 3.14
C ILE A 134 6.65 9.00 1.78
N GLU A 135 6.56 10.35 1.69
CA GLU A 135 6.41 11.11 0.42
C GLU A 135 7.64 11.12 -0.49
N ALA A 136 8.67 10.37 -0.15
CA ALA A 136 9.78 10.05 -1.03
C ALA A 136 10.48 8.83 -0.46
N GLY A 137 11.06 8.03 -1.33
CA GLY A 137 11.79 6.85 -0.92
C GLY A 137 12.36 6.11 -2.11
N PHE A 138 12.91 4.96 -1.78
CA PHE A 138 13.73 4.14 -2.66
C PHE A 138 13.04 2.80 -2.85
N ALA A 139 12.77 2.41 -4.10
CA ALA A 139 12.03 1.21 -4.43
C ALA A 139 12.74 -0.06 -3.91
N GLU A 140 14.06 -0.09 -3.94
CA GLU A 140 14.88 -1.17 -3.40
C GLU A 140 14.68 -1.39 -1.90
N ASN A 141 14.41 -0.32 -1.14
CA ASN A 141 14.10 -0.45 0.29
C ASN A 141 12.71 -1.08 0.49
N VAL A 142 11.74 -0.74 -0.36
CA VAL A 142 10.40 -1.34 -0.30
C VAL A 142 10.44 -2.80 -0.74
N LEU A 143 11.18 -3.13 -1.80
CA LEU A 143 11.38 -4.52 -2.24
C LEU A 143 11.97 -5.36 -1.11
N ARG A 144 13.05 -4.89 -0.49
CA ARG A 144 13.66 -5.57 0.66
C ARG A 144 12.69 -5.70 1.82
N ASP A 145 12.01 -4.62 2.20
CA ASP A 145 11.18 -4.62 3.41
C ASP A 145 9.86 -5.41 3.24
N LEU A 146 9.29 -5.48 2.03
CA LEU A 146 8.08 -6.27 1.76
C LEU A 146 8.38 -7.73 1.41
N THR A 147 9.58 -8.04 0.92
CA THR A 147 9.96 -9.43 0.60
C THR A 147 10.70 -10.14 1.73
N GLY A 148 11.44 -9.38 2.54
CA GLY A 148 12.45 -9.88 3.48
C GLY A 148 13.72 -10.39 2.80
N ALA A 149 13.86 -10.21 1.49
CA ALA A 149 15.01 -10.69 0.71
C ALA A 149 16.04 -9.57 0.46
N PRO A 150 17.32 -9.91 0.24
CA PRO A 150 18.31 -8.95 -0.26
C PRO A 150 17.85 -8.30 -1.57
N THR A 151 18.31 -7.07 -1.83
CA THR A 151 18.01 -6.33 -3.05
C THR A 151 19.27 -5.67 -3.56
N GLU A 152 19.49 -5.73 -4.86
CA GLU A 152 20.61 -5.12 -5.56
C GLU A 152 20.09 -4.07 -6.53
N VAL A 153 20.86 -2.98 -6.69
CA VAL A 153 20.57 -1.91 -7.64
C VAL A 153 21.70 -1.91 -8.66
N ILE A 154 21.34 -2.03 -9.93
CA ILE A 154 22.30 -2.07 -11.03
C ILE A 154 22.12 -0.80 -11.85
N GLU A 155 23.22 -0.11 -12.13
CA GLU A 155 23.19 1.09 -12.95
C GLU A 155 23.04 0.71 -14.42
N THR A 156 22.13 1.38 -15.13
CA THR A 156 21.90 1.09 -16.56
C THR A 156 23.06 1.50 -17.46
N SER A 157 23.99 2.31 -16.94
CA SER A 157 25.25 2.67 -17.62
C SER A 157 26.34 1.61 -17.49
N ASP A 158 26.14 0.55 -16.70
CA ASP A 158 27.09 -0.55 -16.59
C ASP A 158 27.06 -1.41 -17.87
N GLU A 159 28.17 -1.46 -18.59
CA GLU A 159 28.29 -2.25 -19.83
C GLU A 159 28.14 -3.76 -19.59
N THR A 160 28.37 -4.22 -18.34
CA THR A 160 28.22 -5.63 -17.93
C THR A 160 26.81 -5.97 -17.46
N LEU A 161 25.87 -5.00 -17.44
CA LEU A 161 24.49 -5.20 -17.00
C LEU A 161 23.85 -6.44 -17.64
N TRP A 162 24.02 -6.64 -18.94
CA TRP A 162 23.37 -7.74 -19.65
C TRP A 162 23.84 -9.13 -19.20
N ASP A 163 25.04 -9.24 -18.63
CA ASP A 163 25.56 -10.50 -18.08
C ASP A 163 24.88 -10.87 -16.75
N SER A 164 24.27 -9.90 -16.06
CA SER A 164 23.62 -10.06 -14.76
C SER A 164 22.10 -10.35 -14.82
N VAL A 165 21.48 -10.22 -16.00
CA VAL A 165 20.01 -10.31 -16.18
C VAL A 165 19.59 -11.61 -16.92
N GLN A 166 20.51 -12.55 -17.15
CA GLN A 166 20.21 -13.89 -17.70
C GLN A 166 19.75 -14.88 -16.64
#